data_AF-A0A1I6GQX8-F1
#
_entry.id   AF-A0A1I6GQX8-F1
#
_cell.length_a   1.000
_cell.length_b   1.000
_cell.length_c   1.000
_cell.angle_alpha   90.00
_cell.angle_beta   90.00
_cell.angle_gamma   90.00
#
_symmetry.space_group_name_H-M   'P 1'
#
loop_
_entity.id
_entity.type
_entity.pdbx_description
1 polymer ?
#
loop_
_entity_poly.entity_id
_entity_poly.type
_entity_poly.pdbx_seq_one_letter_code
_entity_poly.pdbx_strand_id
1 'polypeptide(L)'
;MTDHDLRKEAHDLDVTVWVGKSGISAVEEELDDQLKRSDLVKIKFLRSARAGTTVEELTDELAGRVDADVVETRGNTGVVHR
;
A
#
# COMPACT_ATOMS: atom_id res chain seq x y z
N MET A 1 -7.31 16.05 5.96
CA MET A 1 -6.17 16.44 5.11
C MET A 1 -6.64 16.54 3.67
N THR A 2 -6.00 17.33 2.81
CA THR A 2 -6.34 17.30 1.38
C THR A 2 -5.60 16.14 0.70
N ASP A 3 -6.12 15.68 -0.45
CA ASP A 3 -5.45 14.68 -1.31
C ASP A 3 -4.00 15.11 -1.67
N HIS A 4 -3.78 16.42 -1.86
CA HIS A 4 -2.46 16.98 -2.09
C HIS A 4 -1.52 16.84 -0.88
N ASP A 5 -2.03 17.05 0.35
CA ASP A 5 -1.22 16.90 1.56
C ASP A 5 -0.80 15.44 1.77
N LEU A 6 -1.73 14.51 1.56
CA LEU A 6 -1.47 13.07 1.66
C LEU A 6 -0.41 12.62 0.65
N ARG A 7 -0.49 13.06 -0.61
CA ARG A 7 0.53 12.72 -1.62
C ARG A 7 1.91 13.32 -1.30
N LYS A 8 1.94 14.50 -0.67
CA LYS A 8 3.21 15.11 -0.25
C LYS A 8 3.86 14.31 0.86
N GLU A 9 3.10 13.91 1.88
CA GLU A 9 3.59 13.06 2.97
C GLU A 9 3.97 11.66 2.47
N ALA A 10 3.15 11.11 1.58
CA ALA A 10 3.40 9.85 0.90
C ALA A 10 4.76 9.83 0.20
N HIS A 11 5.20 10.92 -0.42
CA HIS A 11 6.50 10.99 -1.07
C HIS A 11 7.67 10.69 -0.11
N ASP A 12 7.60 11.22 1.11
CA ASP A 12 8.70 11.17 2.09
C ASP A 12 8.63 9.95 3.02
N LEU A 13 7.54 9.16 2.96
CA LEU A 13 7.41 7.92 3.71
C LEU A 13 8.44 6.86 3.32
N ASP A 14 9.00 6.18 4.32
CA ASP A 14 9.70 4.92 4.11
C ASP A 14 8.71 3.81 3.76
N VAL A 15 9.17 2.83 2.99
CA VAL A 15 8.42 1.59 2.78
C VAL A 15 8.48 0.77 4.06
N THR A 16 7.31 0.34 4.55
CA THR A 16 7.20 -0.48 5.75
C THR A 16 6.50 -1.81 5.51
N VAL A 17 5.90 -2.02 4.33
CA VAL A 17 5.25 -3.28 3.93
C VAL A 17 5.82 -3.76 2.59
N TRP A 18 6.24 -5.02 2.51
CA TRP A 18 6.77 -5.63 1.28
C TRP A 18 5.93 -6.81 0.82
N VAL A 19 5.34 -6.69 -0.35
CA VAL A 19 4.56 -7.77 -0.96
C VAL A 19 5.46 -8.62 -1.84
N GLY A 20 5.68 -9.86 -1.43
CA GLY A 20 6.52 -10.84 -2.11
C GLY A 20 5.73 -11.90 -2.89
N LYS A 21 6.39 -13.03 -3.15
CA LYS A 21 5.82 -14.18 -3.91
C LYS A 21 4.53 -14.76 -3.29
N SER A 22 4.32 -14.56 -1.99
CA SER A 22 3.13 -15.05 -1.28
C SER A 22 1.88 -14.18 -1.53
N GLY A 23 2.02 -13.07 -2.25
CA GLY A 23 0.92 -12.17 -2.59
C GLY A 23 0.46 -11.31 -1.40
N ILE A 24 -0.63 -10.55 -1.63
CA ILE A 24 -1.15 -9.54 -0.70
C ILE A 24 -1.77 -10.14 0.58
N SER A 25 -2.33 -11.36 0.50
CA SER A 25 -2.92 -12.04 1.67
C SER A 25 -1.90 -12.28 2.79
N ALA A 26 -0.59 -12.32 2.46
CA ALA A 26 0.46 -12.55 3.44
C ALA A 26 0.80 -11.31 4.29
N VAL A 27 0.31 -10.12 3.92
CA VAL A 27 0.63 -8.85 4.60
C VAL A 27 -0.61 -8.10 5.10
N GLU A 28 -1.80 -8.70 4.96
CA GLU A 28 -3.09 -8.06 5.27
C GLU A 28 -3.16 -7.63 6.75
N GLU A 29 -2.85 -8.55 7.68
CA GLU A 29 -2.83 -8.28 9.12
C GLU A 29 -1.76 -7.24 9.49
N GLU A 30 -0.56 -7.34 8.90
CA GLU A 30 0.52 -6.37 9.14
C GLU A 30 0.13 -4.97 8.69
N LEU A 31 -0.47 -4.85 7.50
CA LEU A 31 -0.92 -3.56 6.97
C LEU A 31 -2.03 -2.97 7.85
N ASP A 32 -3.03 -3.76 8.23
CA ASP A 32 -4.11 -3.32 9.10
C ASP A 32 -3.59 -2.81 10.45
N ASP A 33 -2.65 -3.52 11.05
CA ASP A 33 -2.04 -3.11 12.32
C ASP A 33 -1.12 -1.88 12.18
N GLN A 34 -0.45 -1.70 11.05
CA GLN A 34 0.28 -0.46 10.78
C GLN A 34 -0.70 0.72 10.61
N LEU A 35 -1.78 0.55 9.86
CA LEU A 35 -2.78 1.60 9.63
C LEU A 35 -3.51 2.04 10.91
N LYS A 36 -3.72 1.15 11.87
CA LYS A 36 -4.25 1.52 13.21
C LYS A 36 -3.31 2.42 14.02
N ARG A 37 -2.00 2.37 13.74
CA ARG A 37 -0.95 3.11 14.48
C ARG A 37 -0.45 4.32 13.70
N SER A 38 -0.68 4.35 12.40
CA SER A 38 -0.15 5.33 11.47
C SER A 38 -1.15 5.50 10.35
N ASP A 39 -1.66 6.72 10.17
CA ASP A 39 -2.77 6.99 9.23
C ASP A 39 -2.38 6.80 7.75
N LEU A 40 -1.09 6.56 7.45
CA LEU A 40 -0.55 6.47 6.09
C LEU A 40 0.57 5.40 6.02
N VAL A 41 0.47 4.48 5.05
CA VAL A 41 1.44 3.38 4.88
C VAL A 41 1.87 3.23 3.42
N LYS A 42 3.18 3.18 3.17
CA LYS A 42 3.76 2.92 1.84
C LYS A 42 4.15 1.45 1.68
N ILE A 43 3.56 0.82 0.68
CA ILE A 43 3.70 -0.59 0.34
C ILE A 43 4.62 -0.73 -0.86
N LYS A 44 5.56 -1.69 -0.85
CA LYS A 44 6.40 -2.03 -1.99
C LYS A 44 6.06 -3.42 -2.52
N PHE A 45 5.68 -3.47 -3.78
CA PHE A 45 5.43 -4.72 -4.49
C PHE A 45 6.73 -5.19 -5.13
N LEU A 46 7.19 -6.39 -4.78
CA LEU A 46 8.34 -7.03 -5.41
C LEU A 46 7.96 -7.58 -6.79
N ARG A 47 8.96 -7.81 -7.65
CA ARG A 47 8.71 -8.32 -9.03
C ARG A 47 7.91 -9.62 -9.02
N SER A 48 8.12 -10.49 -8.04
CA SER A 48 7.41 -11.76 -7.89
C SER A 48 5.92 -11.59 -7.57
N ALA A 49 5.52 -10.48 -6.95
CA ALA A 49 4.13 -10.21 -6.59
C ALA A 49 3.31 -9.70 -7.79
N ARG A 50 3.97 -9.07 -8.76
CA ARG A 50 3.32 -8.41 -9.91
C ARG A 50 3.20 -9.31 -11.15
N ALA A 51 3.45 -10.61 -11.00
CA ALA A 51 3.41 -11.53 -12.14
C ALA A 51 1.94 -11.77 -12.55
N GLY A 52 1.50 -11.09 -13.62
CA GLY A 52 0.14 -11.21 -14.14
C GLY A 52 -0.87 -10.21 -13.57
N THR A 53 -0.41 -9.16 -12.88
CA THR A 53 -1.24 -8.09 -12.32
C THR A 53 -0.44 -6.78 -12.24
N THR A 54 -1.11 -5.68 -11.94
CA THR A 54 -0.52 -4.33 -11.83
C THR A 54 -0.36 -3.90 -10.37
N VAL A 55 0.37 -2.80 -10.14
CA VAL A 55 0.51 -2.24 -8.78
C VAL A 55 -0.80 -1.60 -8.35
N GLU A 56 -1.51 -0.97 -9.28
CA GLU A 56 -2.84 -0.41 -9.14
C GLU A 56 -3.81 -1.47 -8.61
N GLU A 57 -3.98 -2.57 -9.34
CA GLU A 57 -4.89 -3.66 -8.93
C GLU A 57 -4.52 -4.25 -7.57
N LEU A 58 -3.23 -4.50 -7.33
CA LEU A 58 -2.77 -5.05 -6.05
C LEU A 58 -2.98 -4.09 -4.88
N THR A 59 -2.82 -2.79 -5.11
CA THR A 59 -3.01 -1.76 -4.08
C THR A 59 -4.49 -1.60 -3.77
N ASP A 60 -5.34 -1.52 -4.80
CA ASP A 60 -6.79 -1.44 -4.65
C ASP A 60 -7.35 -2.66 -3.92
N GLU A 61 -6.93 -3.87 -4.31
CA GLU A 61 -7.39 -5.10 -3.68
C GLU A 61 -6.96 -5.17 -2.21
N LEU A 62 -5.70 -4.84 -1.90
CA LEU A 62 -5.20 -4.87 -0.54
C LEU A 62 -5.85 -3.78 0.33
N ALA A 63 -6.05 -2.56 -0.20
CA ALA A 63 -6.75 -1.48 0.48
C ALA A 63 -8.19 -1.86 0.84
N GLY A 64 -8.91 -2.47 -0.11
CA GLY A 64 -10.29 -2.93 0.12
C GLY A 64 -10.42 -4.03 1.17
N ARG A 65 -9.39 -4.86 1.37
CA ARG A 65 -9.38 -5.90 2.41
C ARG A 65 -9.17 -5.35 3.82
N VAL A 66 -8.57 -4.18 3.93
CA VAL A 66 -8.28 -3.53 5.22
C VAL A 66 -9.08 -2.24 5.40
N ASP A 67 -10.17 -2.03 4.67
CA ASP A 67 -11.00 -0.81 4.76
C ASP A 67 -10.16 0.49 4.73
N ALA A 68 -9.26 0.57 3.76
CA ALA A 68 -8.39 1.73 3.53
C ALA A 68 -8.61 2.34 2.13
N ASP A 69 -8.19 3.59 1.96
CA ASP A 69 -8.28 4.33 0.72
C ASP A 69 -6.91 4.46 0.03
N VAL A 70 -6.87 4.30 -1.28
CA VAL A 70 -5.63 4.45 -2.07
C VAL A 70 -5.33 5.93 -2.30
N VAL A 71 -4.14 6.38 -1.89
CA VAL A 71 -3.66 7.75 -2.08
C VAL A 71 -2.94 7.91 -3.43
N GLU A 72 -2.04 6.98 -3.72
CA GLU A 72 -1.31 6.94 -4.99
C GLU A 72 -0.70 5.56 -5.27
N THR A 73 -0.47 5.28 -6.55
CA THR A 73 0.49 4.28 -7.01
C THR A 73 1.60 4.96 -7.81
N ARG A 74 2.85 4.52 -7.61
CA ARG A 74 3.99 5.05 -8.33
C ARG A 74 5.06 3.98 -8.49
N GLY A 75 5.37 3.63 -9.74
CA GLY A 75 6.41 2.63 -10.04
C GLY A 75 6.04 1.26 -9.48
N ASN A 76 6.73 0.82 -8.42
CA ASN A 76 6.43 -0.45 -7.75
C ASN A 76 5.91 -0.29 -6.32
N THR A 77 5.42 0.90 -5.97
CA THR A 77 4.87 1.20 -4.65
C THR A 77 3.42 1.69 -4.75
N GLY A 78 2.64 1.37 -3.74
CA GLY A 78 1.31 1.95 -3.49
C GLY A 78 1.29 2.59 -2.10
N VAL A 79 0.46 3.60 -1.91
CA VAL A 79 0.27 4.26 -0.62
C VAL A 79 -1.22 4.25 -0.29
N VAL A 80 -1.54 3.81 0.93
CA VAL A 80 -2.91 3.70 1.43
C VAL A 80 -3.04 4.49 2.73
N HIS A 81 -4.23 5.03 2.97
CA HIS A 81 -4.57 5.78 4.18
C HIS A 81 -5.85 5.26 4.83
N ARG A 82 -6.00 5.50 6.13
CA ARG A 82 -7.26 5.30 6.85
C ARG A 82 -7.63 6.54 7.65
#